data_AF-A0AAN5R8H6-F1
#
_entry.id   AF-A0AAN5R8H6-F1
#
_cell.length_a   1.000
_cell.length_b   1.000
_cell.length_c   1.000
_cell.angle_alpha   90.00
_cell.angle_beta   90.00
_cell.angle_gamma   90.00
#
_symmetry.space_group_name_H-M   'P 1'
#
loop_
_entity.id
_entity.type
_entity.pdbx_description
1 polymer ?
#
loop_
_entity_poly.entity_id
_entity_poly.type
_entity_poly.pdbx_seq_one_letter_code
_entity_poly.pdbx_strand_id
1 'polypeptide(L)'
;MAAEGFYLVQGDKTTCGGKITTGAEDHTLFDKPVAREQDSVTCGKHAGLYKIAGGIDNDTIHGRRMAGTLDSYSTCPCKAKFIPSMWGDTYEKSGGSANSAGGTSPTVTALASNSSATAPLAAAPELKIKQHCQHTDGAVKVADYILNEIKTNVRGQIAKTIRYLIDDETLRERKAEWDRLPFYSKMAPPPQPDLLAAMAVWYQTVKTGSTWDHKPKIRDRFSSVAVARPLPRKGKSSKSYYHKFKQHDYFYDVWSNIHYGYVGLSVGFSESLLLKGSTWEQNMTPGAVGDDTLDDVTSMKIGFALYHQYGKYAESLTVNNILDALEKTPDQLLPHSREKHWCWNTENPEKIEE
;
A
#
# COMPACT_ATOMS: atom_id res chain seq x y z
N MET A 1 3.07 14.08 28.30
CA MET A 1 3.57 13.93 26.91
C MET A 1 3.46 12.47 26.55
N ALA A 2 2.84 12.13 25.42
CA ALA A 2 2.83 10.76 24.91
C ALA A 2 4.25 10.36 24.51
N ALA A 3 4.63 9.12 24.76
CA ALA A 3 5.91 8.59 24.30
C ALA A 3 5.71 7.90 22.95
N GLU A 4 6.50 8.27 21.96
CA GLU A 4 6.49 7.66 20.63
C GLU A 4 7.30 6.35 20.65
N GLY A 5 6.67 5.27 20.22
CA GLY A 5 7.25 3.94 20.08
C GLY A 5 7.21 3.46 18.64
N PHE A 6 7.97 2.41 18.32
CA PHE A 6 8.04 1.81 16.99
C PHE A 6 7.59 0.36 17.05
N TYR A 7 6.85 -0.09 16.04
CA TYR A 7 6.51 -1.51 15.89
C TYR A 7 7.75 -2.34 15.56
N LEU A 8 7.79 -3.57 16.08
CA LEU A 8 8.90 -4.48 15.90
C LEU A 8 8.56 -5.57 14.89
N VAL A 9 9.54 -5.99 14.11
CA VAL A 9 9.42 -7.06 13.09
C VAL A 9 10.50 -8.13 13.27
N GLN A 10 10.30 -9.26 12.62
CA GLN A 10 11.31 -10.29 12.45
C GLN A 10 12.59 -9.67 11.85
N GLY A 11 13.72 -9.99 12.47
CA GLY A 11 15.02 -9.44 12.11
C GLY A 11 15.47 -8.24 12.93
N ASP A 12 14.57 -7.58 13.67
CA ASP A 12 14.95 -6.47 14.56
C ASP A 12 15.92 -6.94 15.64
N LYS A 13 16.91 -6.10 15.91
CA LYS A 13 18.03 -6.43 16.80
C LYS A 13 17.67 -6.18 18.25
N THR A 14 18.36 -6.86 19.16
CA THR A 14 18.28 -6.55 20.59
C THR A 14 19.53 -5.80 21.04
N THR A 15 19.42 -5.02 22.11
CA THR A 15 20.55 -4.26 22.67
C THR A 15 21.69 -5.15 23.21
N CYS A 16 21.44 -6.45 23.42
CA CYS A 16 22.48 -7.41 23.81
C CYS A 16 23.14 -8.13 22.62
N GLY A 17 22.86 -7.73 21.38
CA GLY A 17 23.44 -8.30 20.16
C GLY A 17 22.69 -9.51 19.59
N GLY A 18 21.48 -9.79 20.09
CA GLY A 18 20.59 -10.80 19.54
C GLY A 18 19.63 -10.24 18.48
N LYS A 19 18.67 -11.05 18.03
CA LYS A 19 17.66 -10.63 17.05
C LYS A 19 16.34 -11.39 17.20
N ILE A 20 15.24 -10.77 16.79
CA ILE A 20 13.94 -11.44 16.66
C ILE A 20 14.02 -12.40 15.47
N THR A 21 13.69 -13.66 15.69
CA THR A 21 13.83 -14.74 14.69
C THR A 21 12.51 -15.23 14.14
N THR A 22 11.38 -14.96 14.79
CA THR A 22 10.05 -15.29 14.26
C THR A 22 9.13 -14.09 14.38
N GLY A 23 8.12 -14.03 13.54
CA GLY A 23 7.04 -13.04 13.57
C GLY A 23 5.72 -13.68 13.13
N ALA A 24 4.70 -12.86 12.92
CA ALA A 24 3.49 -13.29 12.24
C ALA A 24 3.77 -13.42 10.74
N GLU A 25 4.01 -14.65 10.27
CA GLU A 25 4.35 -14.94 8.87
C GLU A 25 3.29 -14.46 7.87
N ASP A 26 2.06 -14.20 8.33
CA ASP A 26 0.92 -13.73 7.55
C ASP A 26 0.56 -12.26 7.78
N HIS A 27 1.28 -11.56 8.66
CA HIS A 27 1.15 -10.12 8.89
C HIS A 27 2.53 -9.50 8.78
N THR A 28 2.76 -8.81 7.67
CA THR A 28 4.02 -8.15 7.40
C THR A 28 3.86 -6.65 7.47
N LEU A 29 4.87 -5.99 8.02
CA LEU A 29 5.11 -4.58 7.85
C LEU A 29 6.36 -4.47 7.00
N PHE A 30 6.26 -3.83 5.83
CA PHE A 30 7.37 -3.75 4.86
C PHE A 30 7.95 -5.14 4.51
N ASP A 31 7.06 -6.10 4.21
CA ASP A 31 7.36 -7.51 3.87
C ASP A 31 8.12 -8.30 4.95
N LYS A 32 8.27 -7.74 6.15
CA LYS A 32 8.83 -8.44 7.31
C LYS A 32 7.71 -8.85 8.28
N PRO A 33 7.66 -10.13 8.69
CA PRO A 33 6.70 -10.60 9.68
C PRO A 33 6.72 -9.77 10.96
N VAL A 34 5.58 -9.23 11.38
CA VAL A 34 5.47 -8.44 12.61
C VAL A 34 5.78 -9.30 13.82
N ALA A 35 6.64 -8.79 14.70
CA ALA A 35 6.98 -9.46 15.94
C ALA A 35 5.86 -9.25 16.98
N ARG A 36 5.55 -10.30 17.74
CA ARG A 36 4.51 -10.28 18.79
C ARG A 36 5.05 -10.83 20.08
N GLU A 37 4.40 -10.54 21.20
CA GLU A 37 4.69 -11.21 22.47
C GLU A 37 4.70 -12.73 22.29
N GLN A 38 5.65 -13.45 22.86
CA GLN A 38 5.96 -14.88 22.65
C GLN A 38 6.66 -15.28 21.34
N ASP A 39 7.00 -14.33 20.46
CA ASP A 39 7.81 -14.65 19.28
C ASP A 39 9.26 -14.86 19.71
N SER A 40 9.98 -15.65 18.92
CA SER A 40 11.31 -16.14 19.29
C SER A 40 12.37 -15.08 19.03
N VAL A 41 13.34 -15.00 19.93
CA VAL A 41 14.44 -14.04 19.90
C VAL A 41 15.72 -14.72 20.39
N THR A 42 16.84 -14.48 19.71
CA THR A 42 18.16 -14.93 20.17
C THR A 42 18.78 -13.91 21.12
N CYS A 43 19.72 -14.35 21.95
CA CYS A 43 20.54 -13.46 22.77
C CYS A 43 21.96 -13.42 22.23
N GLY A 44 22.60 -12.24 22.23
CA GLY A 44 24.00 -12.13 21.81
C GLY A 44 25.02 -12.54 22.88
N LYS A 45 24.57 -12.80 24.13
CA LYS A 45 25.44 -13.14 25.27
C LYS A 45 25.20 -14.53 25.86
N HIS A 46 24.01 -15.11 25.66
CA HIS A 46 23.63 -16.38 26.24
C HIS A 46 23.06 -17.30 25.16
N ALA A 47 23.49 -18.56 25.15
CA ALA A 47 22.98 -19.54 24.21
C ALA A 47 21.54 -19.94 24.56
N GLY A 48 20.70 -20.10 23.54
CA GLY A 48 19.30 -20.50 23.68
C GLY A 48 18.34 -19.62 22.89
N LEU A 49 17.10 -20.10 22.77
CA LEU A 49 16.01 -19.37 22.16
C LEU A 49 15.12 -18.80 23.26
N TYR A 50 14.97 -17.48 23.25
CA TYR A 50 14.17 -16.74 24.20
C TYR A 50 12.92 -16.19 23.51
N LYS A 51 12.06 -15.51 24.27
CA LYS A 51 10.78 -15.00 23.81
C LYS A 51 10.68 -13.49 23.97
N ILE A 52 9.81 -12.86 23.21
CA ILE A 52 9.40 -11.48 23.43
C ILE A 52 8.40 -11.45 24.58
N ALA A 53 8.60 -10.61 25.59
CA ALA A 53 7.67 -10.36 26.68
C ALA A 53 7.13 -8.93 26.59
N GLY A 54 5.81 -8.78 26.76
CA GLY A 54 5.11 -7.51 26.62
C GLY A 54 4.79 -7.16 25.16
N GLY A 55 3.83 -6.26 24.98
CA GLY A 55 3.34 -5.82 23.68
C GLY A 55 2.40 -4.63 23.83
N ILE A 56 2.10 -3.98 22.71
CA ILE A 56 1.30 -2.76 22.62
C ILE A 56 -0.15 -3.09 22.97
N ASP A 57 -0.75 -2.29 23.84
CA ASP A 57 -2.14 -2.49 24.25
C ASP A 57 -3.10 -2.11 23.11
N ASN A 58 -4.19 -2.89 22.95
CA ASN A 58 -5.17 -2.80 21.85
C ASN A 58 -4.67 -3.19 20.44
N ASP A 59 -3.38 -3.39 20.23
CA ASP A 59 -2.82 -3.88 18.97
C ASP A 59 -2.43 -5.35 19.07
N THR A 60 -3.29 -6.22 18.54
CA THR A 60 -3.08 -7.67 18.59
C THR A 60 -3.08 -8.29 17.21
N ILE A 61 -2.15 -9.22 16.99
CA ILE A 61 -2.11 -10.07 15.82
C ILE A 61 -2.20 -11.51 16.31
N HIS A 62 -3.24 -12.20 15.88
CA HIS A 62 -3.57 -13.55 16.33
C HIS A 62 -3.84 -13.71 17.84
N GLY A 63 -4.36 -12.68 18.52
CA GLY A 63 -4.60 -12.71 19.97
C GLY A 63 -3.33 -12.57 20.82
N ARG A 64 -2.21 -12.23 20.18
CA ARG A 64 -0.94 -11.89 20.82
C ARG A 64 -0.64 -10.44 20.49
N ARG A 65 -0.31 -9.63 21.49
CA ARG A 65 0.00 -8.21 21.30
C ARG A 65 1.22 -8.03 20.42
N MET A 66 1.14 -7.07 19.51
CA MET A 66 2.27 -6.65 18.69
C MET A 66 3.40 -6.18 19.60
N ALA A 67 4.63 -6.51 19.23
CA ALA A 67 5.79 -6.09 19.98
C ALA A 67 6.15 -4.65 19.59
N GLY A 68 6.37 -3.82 20.59
CA GLY A 68 6.72 -2.42 20.41
C GLY A 68 7.96 -2.04 21.22
N THR A 69 8.70 -1.03 20.76
CA THR A 69 9.96 -0.62 21.43
C THR A 69 9.76 -0.10 22.86
N LEU A 70 8.56 0.37 23.20
CA LEU A 70 8.25 0.87 24.55
C LEU A 70 7.66 -0.20 25.46
N ASP A 71 7.10 -1.26 24.88
CA ASP A 71 6.24 -2.22 25.59
C ASP A 71 6.82 -3.62 25.69
N SER A 72 7.84 -3.91 24.89
CA SER A 72 8.39 -5.25 24.74
C SER A 72 9.87 -5.32 25.11
N TYR A 73 10.26 -6.45 25.72
CA TYR A 73 11.65 -6.81 25.98
C TYR A 73 11.88 -8.31 25.77
N SER A 74 13.13 -8.72 25.55
CA SER A 74 13.48 -10.14 25.43
C SER A 74 13.51 -10.82 26.80
N THR A 75 12.97 -12.03 26.91
CA THR A 75 13.03 -12.85 28.14
C THR A 75 14.42 -13.45 28.42
N CYS A 76 15.42 -13.16 27.58
CA CYS A 76 16.80 -13.55 27.87
C CYS A 76 17.31 -12.94 29.18
N PRO A 77 18.37 -13.50 29.81
CA PRO A 77 18.90 -12.99 31.07
C PRO A 77 19.30 -11.50 31.04
N CYS A 78 19.60 -10.95 29.85
CA CYS A 78 19.91 -9.53 29.68
C CYS A 78 18.68 -8.60 29.78
N LYS A 79 17.45 -9.14 29.72
CA LYS A 79 16.20 -8.37 29.53
C LYS A 79 16.31 -7.30 28.45
N ALA A 80 16.93 -7.66 27.33
CA ALA A 80 17.33 -6.70 26.31
C ALA A 80 16.11 -6.03 25.66
N LYS A 81 16.23 -4.72 25.43
CA LYS A 81 15.28 -3.96 24.61
C LYS A 81 15.52 -4.24 23.14
N PHE A 82 14.53 -3.92 22.31
CA PHE A 82 14.62 -4.07 20.87
C PHE A 82 15.03 -2.75 20.20
N ILE A 83 15.80 -2.87 19.13
CA ILE A 83 16.25 -1.80 18.27
C ILE A 83 15.46 -1.95 16.97
N PRO A 84 14.49 -1.06 16.70
CA PRO A 84 13.65 -1.17 15.52
C PRO A 84 14.51 -0.97 14.27
N SER A 85 14.29 -1.77 13.23
CA SER A 85 14.84 -1.51 11.90
C SER A 85 13.91 -0.64 11.04
N MET A 86 12.69 -0.40 11.52
CA MET A 86 11.66 0.38 10.85
C MET A 86 11.29 1.59 11.71
N TRP A 87 11.74 2.77 11.28
CA TRP A 87 11.53 4.03 12.01
C TRP A 87 10.31 4.82 11.49
N GLY A 88 9.61 4.30 10.48
CA GLY A 88 8.45 4.95 9.86
C GLY A 88 7.09 4.41 10.32
N ASP A 89 7.09 3.41 11.21
CA ASP A 89 5.88 2.80 11.76
C ASP A 89 5.84 2.99 13.26
N THR A 90 5.15 4.04 13.68
CA THR A 90 5.13 4.53 15.06
C THR A 90 3.76 4.38 15.69
N TYR A 91 3.76 4.27 17.02
CA TYR A 91 2.55 4.31 17.84
C TYR A 91 2.78 5.23 19.04
N GLU A 92 1.72 5.85 19.52
CA GLU A 92 1.77 6.70 20.70
C GLU A 92 1.29 5.95 21.92
N LYS A 93 2.15 5.84 22.94
CA LYS A 93 1.74 5.38 24.26
C LYS A 93 1.36 6.57 25.13
N SER A 94 0.07 6.74 25.37
CA SER A 94 -0.43 7.65 26.39
C SER A 94 -0.06 7.09 27.77
N GLY A 95 0.66 7.88 28.57
CA GLY A 95 1.08 7.48 29.92
C GLY A 95 -0.14 7.34 30.83
N GLY A 96 -0.70 6.13 30.90
CA GLY A 96 -1.84 5.78 31.73
C GLY A 96 -1.48 4.67 32.70
N SER A 97 -1.48 5.01 33.99
CA SER A 97 -1.23 4.17 35.14
C SER A 97 -2.03 2.85 35.12
N ALA A 98 -1.40 1.80 35.63
CA ALA A 98 -2.04 0.54 35.97
C ALA A 98 -3.29 0.77 36.83
N ASN A 99 -4.38 0.07 36.53
CA ASN A 99 -5.31 -0.41 37.55
C ASN A 99 -6.06 -1.67 37.10
N SER A 100 -6.13 -2.59 38.05
CA SER A 100 -6.59 -3.97 37.99
C SER A 100 -8.10 -4.12 38.24
N ALA A 101 -8.58 -5.35 37.96
CA ALA A 101 -9.75 -6.04 38.54
C ALA A 101 -11.13 -5.46 38.14
N GLY A 102 -12.19 -6.23 37.94
CA GLY A 102 -12.54 -7.65 38.09
C GLY A 102 -14.04 -7.72 37.73
N GLY A 103 -14.53 -8.75 37.05
CA GLY A 103 -15.26 -9.80 37.75
C GLY A 103 -16.46 -10.31 36.93
N THR A 104 -16.50 -11.62 36.74
CA THR A 104 -17.65 -12.53 36.86
C THR A 104 -19.00 -12.21 36.18
N SER A 105 -19.32 -13.07 35.19
CA SER A 105 -20.66 -13.60 34.82
C SER A 105 -21.45 -14.15 36.04
N PRO A 106 -22.77 -14.51 36.00
CA PRO A 106 -23.37 -15.33 34.92
C PRO A 106 -24.91 -15.19 34.61
N THR A 107 -25.32 -15.83 33.49
CA THR A 107 -26.58 -16.53 33.12
C THR A 107 -27.96 -16.14 33.70
N VAL A 108 -29.00 -16.07 32.83
CA VAL A 108 -30.15 -17.02 32.81
C VAL A 108 -31.00 -16.98 31.52
N THR A 109 -31.06 -18.18 30.93
CA THR A 109 -32.06 -18.93 30.14
C THR A 109 -33.52 -18.45 29.96
N ALA A 110 -34.04 -18.71 28.72
CA ALA A 110 -35.23 -19.52 28.37
C ALA A 110 -36.62 -18.93 28.02
N LEU A 111 -37.09 -19.39 26.83
CA LEU A 111 -38.43 -19.94 26.48
C LEU A 111 -39.62 -18.94 26.38
N ALA A 112 -40.63 -19.04 25.50
CA ALA A 112 -41.03 -20.01 24.48
C ALA A 112 -42.27 -19.47 23.69
N SER A 113 -42.43 -19.96 22.45
CA SER A 113 -43.67 -20.38 21.74
C SER A 113 -44.87 -19.43 21.54
N ASN A 114 -45.28 -19.25 20.28
CA ASN A 114 -46.48 -19.95 19.76
C ASN A 114 -46.66 -19.85 18.22
N SER A 115 -47.20 -20.94 17.68
CA SER A 115 -47.42 -21.28 16.27
C SER A 115 -48.79 -20.86 15.75
N SER A 116 -48.92 -20.61 14.43
CA SER A 116 -50.05 -21.08 13.60
C SER A 116 -49.88 -20.76 12.10
N ALA A 117 -50.11 -21.79 11.26
CA ALA A 117 -50.19 -21.78 9.79
C ALA A 117 -51.48 -21.07 9.28
N THR A 118 -51.73 -20.70 8.02
CA THR A 118 -51.57 -21.44 6.73
C THR A 118 -51.83 -20.51 5.50
N ALA A 119 -51.04 -20.74 4.44
CA ALA A 119 -51.42 -20.85 3.00
C ALA A 119 -51.80 -19.57 2.17
N PRO A 120 -51.73 -19.62 0.81
CA PRO A 120 -50.83 -18.76 0.04
C PRO A 120 -51.55 -17.82 -0.93
N LEU A 121 -51.05 -16.58 -1.11
CA LEU A 121 -51.56 -15.67 -2.14
C LEU A 121 -50.48 -15.34 -3.16
N ALA A 122 -50.82 -15.60 -4.42
CA ALA A 122 -49.96 -15.40 -5.57
C ALA A 122 -49.74 -13.91 -5.92
N ALA A 123 -48.54 -13.65 -6.44
CA ALA A 123 -48.10 -12.57 -7.33
C ALA A 123 -48.07 -11.12 -6.81
N ALA A 124 -46.86 -10.61 -6.63
CA ALA A 124 -46.50 -9.26 -7.05
C ALA A 124 -45.15 -9.31 -7.77
N PRO A 125 -44.99 -8.64 -8.93
CA PRO A 125 -43.71 -8.59 -9.62
C PRO A 125 -42.71 -7.83 -8.75
N GLU A 126 -41.50 -8.35 -8.62
CA GLU A 126 -40.38 -7.67 -7.98
C GLU A 126 -40.20 -6.29 -8.63
N LEU A 127 -40.74 -5.26 -7.98
CA LEU A 127 -40.24 -3.91 -8.14
C LEU A 127 -38.78 -3.98 -7.73
N LYS A 128 -37.88 -4.02 -8.72
CA LYS A 128 -36.44 -3.80 -8.52
C LYS A 128 -36.29 -2.44 -7.83
N ILE A 129 -36.30 -2.47 -6.50
CA ILE A 129 -35.92 -1.34 -5.66
C ILE A 129 -34.50 -1.02 -6.13
N LYS A 130 -34.32 0.10 -6.81
CA LYS A 130 -32.99 0.62 -7.09
C LYS A 130 -32.34 0.81 -5.73
N GLN A 131 -31.51 -0.14 -5.31
CA GLN A 131 -30.73 -0.04 -4.07
C GLN A 131 -29.98 1.29 -4.12
N HIS A 132 -30.44 2.25 -3.33
CA HIS A 132 -29.84 3.56 -3.24
C HIS A 132 -28.67 3.46 -2.26
N CYS A 133 -27.46 3.41 -2.81
CA CYS A 133 -26.24 3.34 -2.02
C CYS A 133 -25.93 4.71 -1.40
N GLN A 134 -25.81 4.75 -0.07
CA GLN A 134 -25.49 5.97 0.69
C GLN A 134 -23.98 6.25 0.77
N HIS A 135 -23.13 5.34 0.27
CA HIS A 135 -21.69 5.53 0.28
C HIS A 135 -21.28 6.50 -0.83
N THR A 136 -20.50 7.50 -0.45
CA THR A 136 -19.93 8.47 -1.38
C THR A 136 -18.92 7.80 -2.31
N ASP A 137 -18.82 8.30 -3.55
CA ASP A 137 -17.76 7.90 -4.47
C ASP A 137 -16.39 8.46 -4.03
N GLY A 138 -15.82 7.86 -2.99
CA GLY A 138 -14.53 8.26 -2.40
C GLY A 138 -13.37 8.18 -3.39
N ALA A 139 -13.44 7.30 -4.38
CA ALA A 139 -12.45 7.15 -5.44
C ALA A 139 -12.28 8.44 -6.25
N VAL A 140 -13.32 9.27 -6.38
CA VAL A 140 -13.21 10.57 -7.07
C VAL A 140 -12.18 11.47 -6.39
N LYS A 141 -12.14 11.46 -5.04
CA LYS A 141 -11.16 12.25 -4.28
C LYS A 141 -9.74 11.71 -4.43
N VAL A 142 -9.59 10.39 -4.48
CA VAL A 142 -8.28 9.76 -4.67
C VAL A 142 -7.76 9.97 -6.08
N ALA A 143 -8.63 9.85 -7.09
CA ALA A 143 -8.31 10.13 -8.49
C ALA A 143 -7.95 11.61 -8.72
N ASP A 144 -8.63 12.55 -8.05
CA ASP A 144 -8.25 13.97 -8.06
C ASP A 144 -6.85 14.19 -7.47
N TYR A 145 -6.55 13.56 -6.34
CA TYR A 145 -5.20 13.60 -5.76
C TYR A 145 -4.14 13.03 -6.71
N ILE A 146 -4.37 11.85 -7.28
CA ILE A 146 -3.42 11.25 -8.24
C ILE A 146 -3.25 12.13 -9.48
N LEU A 147 -4.33 12.71 -10.02
CA LEU A 147 -4.23 13.63 -11.14
C LEU A 147 -3.33 14.82 -10.82
N ASN A 148 -3.49 15.40 -9.64
CA ASN A 148 -2.68 16.53 -9.17
C ASN A 148 -1.21 16.11 -8.98
N GLU A 149 -0.94 14.92 -8.44
CA GLU A 149 0.41 14.36 -8.34
C GLU A 149 1.02 14.13 -9.72
N ILE A 150 0.28 13.55 -10.67
CA ILE A 150 0.76 13.38 -12.06
C ILE A 150 1.12 14.73 -12.65
N LYS A 151 0.20 15.70 -12.64
CA LYS A 151 0.42 17.05 -13.22
C LYS A 151 1.60 17.77 -12.59
N THR A 152 1.78 17.62 -11.28
CA THR A 152 2.91 18.21 -10.56
C THR A 152 4.21 17.51 -10.91
N ASN A 153 4.24 16.18 -10.84
CA ASN A 153 5.45 15.39 -10.96
C ASN A 153 6.02 15.41 -12.36
N VAL A 154 5.18 15.39 -13.41
CA VAL A 154 5.64 15.53 -14.80
C VAL A 154 6.28 16.89 -15.10
N ARG A 155 6.06 17.91 -14.27
CA ARG A 155 6.69 19.25 -14.41
C ARG A 155 7.82 19.49 -13.40
N GLY A 156 7.97 18.59 -12.42
CA GLY A 156 8.93 18.71 -11.33
C GLY A 156 10.38 18.59 -11.77
N GLN A 157 11.28 19.02 -10.89
CA GLN A 157 12.73 18.99 -11.15
C GLN A 157 13.24 17.55 -11.34
N ILE A 158 12.67 16.58 -10.63
CA ILE A 158 13.00 15.16 -10.76
C ILE A 158 12.69 14.67 -12.17
N ALA A 159 11.49 14.96 -12.69
CA ALA A 159 11.12 14.60 -14.06
C ALA A 159 12.03 15.26 -15.11
N LYS A 160 12.38 16.54 -14.93
CA LYS A 160 13.35 17.23 -15.80
C LYS A 160 14.72 16.57 -15.77
N THR A 161 15.17 16.15 -14.58
CA THR A 161 16.46 15.46 -14.40
C THR A 161 16.47 14.12 -15.13
N ILE A 162 15.42 13.32 -14.98
CA ILE A 162 15.33 12.02 -15.66
C ILE A 162 15.25 12.21 -17.18
N ARG A 163 14.42 13.13 -17.68
CA ARG A 163 14.36 13.44 -19.13
C ARG A 163 15.71 13.90 -19.66
N TYR A 164 16.42 14.75 -18.94
CA TYR A 164 17.76 15.17 -19.32
C TYR A 164 18.69 13.97 -19.54
N LEU A 165 18.55 12.91 -18.74
CA LEU A 165 19.40 11.72 -18.80
C LEU A 165 18.99 10.75 -19.92
N ILE A 166 17.70 10.58 -20.23
CA ILE A 166 17.23 9.48 -21.10
C ILE A 166 16.19 9.83 -22.16
N ASP A 167 15.58 11.02 -22.15
CA ASP A 167 14.53 11.36 -23.12
C ASP A 167 15.14 11.66 -24.50
N ASP A 168 14.69 10.92 -25.53
CA ASP A 168 15.26 10.97 -26.88
C ASP A 168 15.19 12.35 -27.54
N GLU A 169 14.10 13.09 -27.31
CA GLU A 169 13.95 14.46 -27.81
C GLU A 169 14.97 15.39 -27.13
N THR A 170 15.03 15.34 -25.81
CA THR A 170 15.99 16.11 -25.01
C THR A 170 17.44 15.80 -25.39
N LEU A 171 17.77 14.53 -25.62
CA LEU A 171 19.11 14.11 -26.04
C LEU A 171 19.45 14.59 -27.46
N ARG A 172 18.50 14.56 -28.41
CA ARG A 172 18.70 15.09 -29.76
C ARG A 172 18.94 16.60 -29.75
N GLU A 173 18.18 17.35 -28.96
CA GLU A 173 18.37 18.80 -28.79
C GLU A 173 19.76 19.11 -28.22
N ARG A 174 20.13 18.47 -27.11
CA ARG A 174 21.45 18.60 -26.49
C ARG A 174 22.58 18.25 -27.46
N LYS A 175 22.40 17.20 -28.27
CA LYS A 175 23.38 16.80 -29.27
C LYS A 175 23.51 17.85 -30.38
N ALA A 176 22.39 18.42 -30.85
CA ALA A 176 22.40 19.49 -31.85
C ALA A 176 23.08 20.76 -31.32
N GLU A 177 22.87 21.11 -30.05
CA GLU A 177 23.60 22.20 -29.37
C GLU A 177 25.09 21.91 -29.28
N TRP A 178 25.47 20.71 -28.85
CA TRP A 178 26.87 20.27 -28.78
C TRP A 178 27.53 20.32 -30.16
N ASP A 179 26.84 19.93 -31.23
CA ASP A 179 27.37 19.95 -32.60
C ASP A 179 27.70 21.36 -33.09
N ARG A 180 26.91 22.36 -32.67
CA ARG A 180 27.12 23.77 -33.00
C ARG A 180 28.30 24.41 -32.26
N LEU A 181 28.83 23.76 -31.23
CA LEU A 181 29.96 24.32 -30.47
C LEU A 181 31.24 24.37 -31.33
N PRO A 182 32.02 25.45 -31.21
CA PRO A 182 33.38 25.50 -31.75
C PRO A 182 34.23 24.35 -31.20
N PHE A 183 35.22 23.88 -31.97
CA PHE A 183 36.03 22.71 -31.60
C PHE A 183 36.71 22.85 -30.23
N TYR A 184 37.13 24.07 -29.85
CA TYR A 184 37.79 24.34 -28.58
C TYR A 184 36.88 24.22 -27.36
N SER A 185 35.55 24.25 -27.55
CA SER A 185 34.55 24.07 -26.48
C SER A 185 34.06 22.62 -26.36
N LYS A 186 34.48 21.72 -27.26
CA LYS A 186 34.09 20.29 -27.29
C LYS A 186 35.03 19.41 -26.46
N MET A 187 35.40 19.84 -25.26
CA MET A 187 36.25 19.05 -24.36
C MET A 187 35.49 17.87 -23.71
N ALA A 188 34.17 18.02 -23.52
CA ALA A 188 33.30 16.95 -23.03
C ALA A 188 32.80 16.08 -24.19
N PRO A 189 32.62 14.76 -23.97
CA PRO A 189 32.02 13.88 -24.98
C PRO A 189 30.61 14.36 -25.36
N PRO A 190 30.12 13.99 -26.56
CA PRO A 190 28.75 14.31 -26.96
C PRO A 190 27.76 13.75 -25.95
N PRO A 191 26.62 14.42 -25.71
CA PRO A 191 25.55 13.91 -24.85
C PRO A 191 25.18 12.47 -25.24
N GLN A 192 25.13 11.59 -24.24
CA GLN A 192 24.69 10.20 -24.37
C GLN A 192 23.60 9.91 -23.32
N PRO A 193 22.70 8.94 -23.59
CA PRO A 193 21.75 8.49 -22.60
C PRO A 193 22.47 7.85 -21.40
N ASP A 194 22.01 8.18 -20.18
CA ASP A 194 22.48 7.56 -18.95
C ASP A 194 21.32 6.88 -18.22
N LEU A 195 21.02 5.65 -18.67
CA LEU A 195 19.92 4.87 -18.15
C LEU A 195 20.12 4.52 -16.67
N LEU A 196 21.34 4.19 -16.24
CA LEU A 196 21.62 3.83 -14.85
C LEU A 196 21.41 5.01 -13.91
N ALA A 197 21.85 6.21 -14.28
CA ALA A 197 21.58 7.42 -13.49
C ALA A 197 20.09 7.76 -13.44
N ALA A 198 19.39 7.67 -14.58
CA ALA A 198 17.94 7.89 -14.63
C ALA A 198 17.20 6.90 -13.73
N MET A 199 17.58 5.63 -13.79
CA MET A 199 17.06 4.59 -12.92
C MET A 199 17.35 4.91 -11.45
N ALA A 200 18.58 5.28 -11.10
CA ALA A 200 18.90 5.62 -9.71
C ALA A 200 18.03 6.77 -9.17
N VAL A 201 17.83 7.83 -9.96
CA VAL A 201 16.96 8.96 -9.60
C VAL A 201 15.51 8.53 -9.44
N TRP A 202 14.97 7.75 -10.38
CA TRP A 202 13.60 7.23 -10.30
C TRP A 202 13.40 6.37 -9.05
N TYR A 203 14.26 5.38 -8.81
CA TYR A 203 14.17 4.48 -7.67
C TYR A 203 14.18 5.22 -6.34
N GLN A 204 15.10 6.18 -6.16
CA GLN A 204 15.15 6.97 -4.93
C GLN A 204 13.89 7.81 -4.71
N THR A 205 13.14 8.10 -5.77
CA THR A 205 11.92 8.90 -5.73
C THR A 205 10.68 8.06 -5.44
N VAL A 206 10.58 6.84 -5.98
CA VAL A 206 9.40 5.96 -5.84
C VAL A 206 9.50 4.93 -4.73
N LYS A 207 10.71 4.64 -4.22
CA LYS A 207 10.89 3.68 -3.12
C LYS A 207 10.06 4.07 -1.89
N THR A 208 9.79 3.08 -1.05
CA THR A 208 8.99 3.29 0.16
C THR A 208 9.51 4.42 1.05
N GLY A 209 8.59 5.26 1.51
CA GLY A 209 8.88 6.44 2.32
C GLY A 209 9.40 7.64 1.54
N SER A 210 9.60 7.53 0.23
CA SER A 210 10.05 8.65 -0.61
C SER A 210 8.89 9.54 -1.06
N THR A 211 9.23 10.63 -1.76
CA THR A 211 8.30 11.68 -2.15
C THR A 211 7.21 11.20 -3.10
N TRP A 212 7.44 10.18 -3.93
CA TRP A 212 6.40 9.60 -4.79
C TRP A 212 5.83 8.28 -4.24
N ASP A 213 6.10 7.94 -2.98
CA ASP A 213 5.39 6.85 -2.31
C ASP A 213 3.96 7.30 -1.98
N HIS A 214 3.04 7.02 -2.90
CA HIS A 214 1.64 7.46 -2.80
C HIS A 214 0.78 6.52 -1.94
N LYS A 215 1.18 5.26 -1.79
CA LYS A 215 0.43 4.22 -1.06
C LYS A 215 0.04 4.65 0.37
N PRO A 216 0.98 5.02 1.27
CA PRO A 216 0.65 5.46 2.63
C PRO A 216 -0.13 6.78 2.61
N LYS A 217 0.18 7.71 1.70
CA LYS A 217 -0.52 8.98 1.58
C LYS A 217 -1.99 8.79 1.26
N ILE A 218 -2.32 7.84 0.39
CA ILE A 218 -3.70 7.55 0.01
C ILE A 218 -4.44 6.91 1.18
N ARG A 219 -3.83 5.89 1.78
CA ARG A 219 -4.36 5.18 2.95
C ARG A 219 -4.73 6.15 4.07
N ASP A 220 -3.79 7.01 4.44
CA ASP A 220 -3.94 7.85 5.63
C ASP A 220 -4.89 9.04 5.37
N ARG A 221 -4.72 9.72 4.22
CA ARG A 221 -5.50 10.94 3.90
C ARG A 221 -6.94 10.65 3.48
N PHE A 222 -7.21 9.50 2.88
CA PHE A 222 -8.53 9.15 2.33
C PHE A 222 -9.21 8.00 3.07
N SER A 223 -8.71 7.64 4.26
CA SER A 223 -9.33 6.65 5.16
C SER A 223 -10.80 6.96 5.48
N SER A 224 -11.15 8.23 5.67
CA SER A 224 -12.52 8.68 5.96
C SER A 224 -13.54 8.45 4.84
N VAL A 225 -13.07 8.25 3.61
CA VAL A 225 -13.91 7.96 2.42
C VAL A 225 -13.64 6.57 1.86
N ALA A 226 -12.92 5.74 2.61
CA ALA A 226 -12.62 4.38 2.22
C ALA A 226 -13.70 3.41 2.73
N VAL A 227 -13.86 2.31 2.01
CA VAL A 227 -14.61 1.13 2.40
C VAL A 227 -13.58 0.08 2.80
N ALA A 228 -13.63 -0.34 4.06
CA ALA A 228 -12.77 -1.42 4.53
C ALA A 228 -13.30 -2.77 4.04
N ARG A 229 -12.47 -3.57 3.40
CA ARG A 229 -12.82 -4.93 2.93
C ARG A 229 -11.98 -6.01 3.59
N PRO A 230 -12.59 -7.15 3.94
CA PRO A 230 -11.86 -8.32 4.42
C PRO A 230 -10.99 -8.89 3.29
N LEU A 231 -9.75 -9.24 3.59
CA LEU A 231 -8.90 -9.98 2.65
C LEU A 231 -9.19 -11.48 2.76
N PRO A 232 -9.40 -12.22 1.64
CA PRO A 232 -9.67 -13.64 1.69
C PRO A 232 -8.43 -14.42 2.15
N ARG A 233 -8.37 -14.75 3.43
CA ARG A 233 -7.45 -15.76 3.98
C ARG A 233 -8.16 -16.54 5.08
N LYS A 234 -7.98 -17.86 5.04
CA LYS A 234 -8.49 -18.79 6.07
C LYS A 234 -8.04 -18.35 7.46
N GLY A 235 -8.94 -17.75 8.24
CA GLY A 235 -8.89 -17.79 9.69
C GLY A 235 -8.97 -16.48 10.48
N LYS A 236 -8.76 -15.26 9.93
CA LYS A 236 -8.95 -13.95 10.64
C LYS A 236 -9.24 -12.77 9.71
N SER A 237 -10.03 -11.79 10.17
CA SER A 237 -10.40 -10.58 9.43
C SER A 237 -9.23 -9.58 9.36
N SER A 238 -8.59 -9.43 8.19
CA SER A 238 -7.71 -8.27 7.89
C SER A 238 -8.45 -7.31 6.99
N LYS A 239 -8.33 -5.99 7.21
CA LYS A 239 -9.06 -4.96 6.46
C LYS A 239 -8.12 -4.16 5.57
N SER A 240 -8.38 -4.18 4.27
CA SER A 240 -7.75 -3.32 3.27
C SER A 240 -8.66 -2.15 2.93
N TYR A 241 -8.05 -1.02 2.57
CA TYR A 241 -8.81 0.17 2.16
C TYR A 241 -9.11 0.13 0.67
N TYR A 242 -10.40 0.20 0.37
CA TYR A 242 -10.89 0.37 -1.00
C TYR A 242 -11.63 1.70 -1.10
N HIS A 243 -11.71 2.25 -2.29
CA HIS A 243 -12.45 3.49 -2.55
C HIS A 243 -13.53 3.22 -3.58
N LYS A 244 -14.77 3.53 -3.20
CA LYS A 244 -15.94 3.32 -4.04
C LYS A 244 -15.94 4.27 -5.23
N PHE A 245 -16.27 3.75 -6.41
CA PHE A 245 -16.74 4.49 -7.56
C PHE A 245 -17.87 3.73 -8.24
N LYS A 246 -19.02 4.38 -8.50
CA LYS A 246 -20.18 3.71 -9.13
C LYS A 246 -20.50 2.40 -8.40
N GLN A 247 -20.41 1.25 -9.08
CA GLN A 247 -20.75 -0.07 -8.55
C GLN A 247 -19.55 -0.87 -8.06
N HIS A 248 -18.35 -0.28 -8.07
CA HIS A 248 -17.11 -0.97 -7.74
C HIS A 248 -16.37 -0.27 -6.60
N ASP A 249 -15.57 -1.06 -5.89
CA ASP A 249 -14.60 -0.64 -4.89
C ASP A 249 -13.20 -0.92 -5.44
N TYR A 250 -12.32 0.08 -5.37
CA TYR A 250 -10.97 0.02 -5.93
C TYR A 250 -9.91 0.02 -4.83
N PHE A 251 -9.02 -0.97 -4.84
CA PHE A 251 -7.93 -1.06 -3.87
C PHE A 251 -6.97 0.12 -4.00
N TYR A 252 -6.44 0.59 -2.87
CA TYR A 252 -5.69 1.84 -2.83
C TYR A 252 -4.38 1.84 -3.65
N ASP A 253 -3.80 0.66 -3.93
CA ASP A 253 -2.55 0.53 -4.70
C ASP A 253 -2.72 0.87 -6.19
N VAL A 254 -3.90 0.63 -6.77
CA VAL A 254 -4.22 0.91 -8.18
C VAL A 254 -3.87 2.34 -8.57
N TRP A 255 -4.20 3.29 -7.68
CA TRP A 255 -3.99 4.71 -7.86
C TRP A 255 -2.50 5.08 -8.01
N SER A 256 -1.64 4.46 -7.18
CA SER A 256 -0.19 4.69 -7.20
C SER A 256 0.43 4.08 -8.47
N ASN A 257 -0.02 2.89 -8.86
CA ASN A 257 0.47 2.23 -10.08
C ASN A 257 0.05 2.97 -11.36
N ILE A 258 -1.16 3.54 -11.42
CA ILE A 258 -1.55 4.43 -12.54
C ILE A 258 -0.61 5.63 -12.64
N HIS A 259 -0.27 6.24 -11.49
CA HIS A 259 0.69 7.35 -11.44
C HIS A 259 2.07 6.92 -11.97
N TYR A 260 2.62 5.83 -11.45
CA TYR A 260 3.94 5.33 -11.86
C TYR A 260 3.96 5.00 -13.36
N GLY A 261 2.88 4.43 -13.89
CA GLY A 261 2.73 4.16 -15.31
C GLY A 261 2.78 5.43 -16.15
N TYR A 262 1.96 6.42 -15.81
CA TYR A 262 1.90 7.68 -16.54
C TYR A 262 3.21 8.48 -16.45
N VAL A 263 3.71 8.68 -15.23
CA VAL A 263 4.88 9.51 -14.98
C VAL A 263 6.14 8.85 -15.53
N GLY A 264 6.23 7.51 -15.46
CA GLY A 264 7.36 6.74 -16.00
C GLY A 264 7.55 6.98 -17.50
N LEU A 265 6.47 6.89 -18.29
CA LEU A 265 6.54 7.21 -19.72
C LEU A 265 6.80 8.69 -19.96
N SER A 266 6.19 9.57 -19.15
CA SER A 266 6.39 11.02 -19.25
C SER A 266 7.84 11.46 -19.06
N VAL A 267 8.64 10.72 -18.29
CA VAL A 267 10.06 11.01 -18.08
C VAL A 267 11.00 10.30 -19.07
N GLY A 268 10.47 9.45 -19.95
CA GLY A 268 11.22 8.82 -21.04
C GLY A 268 11.52 7.33 -20.87
N PHE A 269 11.03 6.67 -19.82
CA PHE A 269 11.19 5.21 -19.71
C PHE A 269 10.28 4.48 -20.70
N SER A 270 10.70 3.29 -21.14
CA SER A 270 9.85 2.42 -21.97
C SER A 270 8.85 1.63 -21.11
N GLU A 271 7.71 1.25 -21.70
CA GLU A 271 6.74 0.35 -21.05
C GLU A 271 7.41 -0.96 -20.59
N SER A 272 8.25 -1.53 -21.45
CA SER A 272 8.94 -2.80 -21.16
C SER A 272 9.91 -2.72 -19.99
N LEU A 273 10.51 -1.54 -19.74
CA LEU A 273 11.39 -1.32 -18.60
C LEU A 273 10.57 -1.08 -17.33
N LEU A 274 9.49 -0.30 -17.42
CA LEU A 274 8.61 -0.02 -16.27
C LEU A 274 7.89 -1.28 -15.78
N LEU A 275 7.50 -2.19 -16.69
CA LEU A 275 6.90 -3.48 -16.33
C LEU A 275 7.91 -4.51 -15.80
N LYS A 276 9.22 -4.20 -15.81
CA LYS A 276 10.27 -5.00 -15.17
C LYS A 276 10.68 -4.40 -13.81
N GLY A 277 9.80 -3.62 -13.18
CA GLY A 277 10.06 -2.88 -11.94
C GLY A 277 10.63 -3.75 -10.83
N SER A 278 9.99 -4.89 -10.55
CA SER A 278 10.48 -5.93 -9.63
C SER A 278 11.93 -6.36 -9.89
N THR A 279 12.31 -6.59 -11.15
CA THR A 279 13.67 -6.97 -11.55
C THR A 279 14.68 -5.84 -11.29
N TRP A 280 14.28 -4.59 -11.51
CA TRP A 280 15.11 -3.44 -11.20
C TRP A 280 15.35 -3.34 -9.70
N GLU A 281 14.28 -3.39 -8.90
CA GLU A 281 14.36 -3.23 -7.45
C GLU A 281 15.28 -4.27 -6.82
N GLN A 282 15.19 -5.53 -7.27
CA GLN A 282 16.09 -6.61 -6.88
C GLN A 282 17.56 -6.32 -7.24
N ASN A 283 17.82 -5.76 -8.42
CA ASN A 283 19.18 -5.42 -8.87
C ASN A 283 19.78 -4.24 -8.09
N MET A 284 18.97 -3.26 -7.70
CA MET A 284 19.43 -2.09 -6.93
C MET A 284 19.50 -2.36 -5.42
N THR A 285 18.62 -3.22 -4.91
CA THR A 285 18.57 -3.62 -3.50
C THR A 285 18.47 -5.15 -3.42
N PRO A 286 19.62 -5.84 -3.34
CA PRO A 286 19.64 -7.29 -3.21
C PRO A 286 18.83 -7.75 -1.99
N GLY A 287 17.73 -8.49 -2.24
CA GLY A 287 16.80 -8.94 -1.21
C GLY A 287 15.46 -8.20 -1.15
N ALA A 288 15.24 -7.20 -2.02
CA ALA A 288 13.88 -6.71 -2.30
C ALA A 288 13.07 -7.84 -2.95
N VAL A 289 11.96 -8.26 -2.34
CA VAL A 289 11.08 -9.32 -2.86
C VAL A 289 9.74 -8.69 -3.17
N GLY A 290 9.35 -8.74 -4.44
CA GLY A 290 8.04 -8.31 -4.93
C GLY A 290 7.93 -8.77 -6.37
N ASP A 291 6.99 -9.67 -6.65
CA ASP A 291 6.58 -9.96 -8.03
C ASP A 291 5.45 -9.00 -8.37
N ASP A 292 5.52 -8.34 -9.53
CA ASP A 292 4.47 -7.44 -9.98
C ASP A 292 3.17 -8.25 -10.21
N THR A 293 2.11 -7.97 -9.45
CA THR A 293 0.85 -8.71 -9.61
C THR A 293 0.17 -8.35 -10.93
N LEU A 294 -0.79 -9.17 -11.38
CA LEU A 294 -1.59 -8.86 -12.56
C LEU A 294 -2.28 -7.49 -12.43
N ASP A 295 -2.75 -7.16 -11.24
CA ASP A 295 -3.44 -5.90 -10.93
C ASP A 295 -2.49 -4.70 -10.99
N ASP A 296 -1.26 -4.86 -10.47
CA ASP A 296 -0.22 -3.83 -10.55
C ASP A 296 0.14 -3.54 -12.01
N VAL A 297 0.40 -4.60 -12.78
CA VAL A 297 0.71 -4.52 -14.23
C VAL A 297 -0.44 -3.87 -15.00
N THR A 298 -1.68 -4.25 -14.70
CA THR A 298 -2.86 -3.67 -15.35
C THR A 298 -3.01 -2.19 -15.00
N SER A 299 -2.81 -1.81 -13.74
CA SER A 299 -2.87 -0.42 -13.28
C SER A 299 -1.80 0.45 -13.94
N MET A 300 -0.57 -0.07 -14.06
CA MET A 300 0.51 0.56 -14.82
C MET A 300 0.12 0.79 -16.29
N LYS A 301 -0.47 -0.22 -16.94
CA LYS A 301 -0.94 -0.13 -18.33
C LYS A 301 -2.07 0.88 -18.52
N ILE A 302 -2.95 1.06 -17.54
CA ILE A 302 -3.91 2.16 -17.54
C ILE A 302 -3.16 3.50 -17.58
N GLY A 303 -2.14 3.67 -16.74
CA GLY A 303 -1.25 4.84 -16.76
C GLY A 303 -0.60 5.06 -18.13
N PHE A 304 -0.12 4.00 -18.78
CA PHE A 304 0.45 4.06 -20.13
C PHE A 304 -0.56 4.54 -21.17
N ALA A 305 -1.77 3.94 -21.18
CA ALA A 305 -2.82 4.31 -22.12
C ALA A 305 -3.23 5.79 -21.96
N LEU A 306 -3.33 6.26 -20.72
CA LEU A 306 -3.57 7.67 -20.42
C LEU A 306 -2.43 8.54 -20.93
N TYR A 307 -1.17 8.17 -20.71
CA TYR A 307 -0.03 8.93 -21.25
C TYR A 307 -0.08 9.04 -22.78
N HIS A 308 -0.33 7.94 -23.49
CA HIS A 308 -0.41 7.95 -24.95
C HIS A 308 -1.54 8.84 -25.48
N GLN A 309 -2.63 8.98 -24.72
CA GLN A 309 -3.77 9.80 -25.10
C GLN A 309 -3.61 11.29 -24.74
N TYR A 310 -3.02 11.60 -23.58
CA TYR A 310 -2.99 12.97 -23.02
C TYR A 310 -1.60 13.62 -23.03
N GLY A 311 -0.58 12.87 -23.43
CA GLY A 311 0.77 13.33 -23.71
C GLY A 311 1.62 13.66 -22.49
N LYS A 312 2.84 14.16 -22.77
CA LYS A 312 3.95 14.34 -21.83
C LYS A 312 3.59 15.06 -20.54
N TYR A 313 2.77 16.10 -20.60
CA TYR A 313 2.51 16.98 -19.46
C TYR A 313 1.09 16.86 -18.87
N ALA A 314 0.28 15.92 -19.36
CA ALA A 314 -1.08 15.69 -18.85
C ALA A 314 -1.97 16.96 -18.86
N GLU A 315 -1.78 17.86 -19.83
CA GLU A 315 -2.47 19.16 -19.88
C GLU A 315 -4.00 18.99 -19.88
N SER A 316 -4.49 18.09 -20.73
CA SER A 316 -5.92 17.80 -20.91
C SER A 316 -6.41 16.59 -20.12
N LEU A 317 -5.55 15.94 -19.30
CA LEU A 317 -5.96 14.82 -18.47
C LEU A 317 -6.89 15.31 -17.35
N THR A 318 -7.99 14.57 -17.14
CA THR A 318 -9.00 14.85 -16.11
C THR A 318 -9.26 13.63 -15.22
N VAL A 319 -9.90 13.88 -14.07
CA VAL A 319 -10.30 12.84 -13.11
C VAL A 319 -11.19 11.79 -13.77
N ASN A 320 -12.14 12.24 -14.60
CA ASN A 320 -13.04 11.34 -15.32
C ASN A 320 -12.29 10.43 -16.28
N ASN A 321 -11.19 10.88 -16.89
CA ASN A 321 -10.40 10.01 -17.78
C ASN A 321 -9.77 8.83 -17.02
N ILE A 322 -9.25 9.09 -15.81
CA ILE A 322 -8.67 8.05 -14.94
C ILE A 322 -9.77 7.06 -14.52
N LEU A 323 -10.88 7.57 -14.01
CA LEU A 323 -12.00 6.75 -13.54
C LEU A 323 -12.67 5.95 -14.67
N ASP A 324 -12.83 6.55 -15.85
CA ASP A 324 -13.39 5.86 -17.02
C ASP A 324 -12.45 4.78 -17.55
N ALA A 325 -11.12 4.99 -17.49
CA ALA A 325 -10.16 3.96 -17.86
C ALA A 325 -10.23 2.76 -16.90
N LEU A 326 -10.39 3.02 -15.59
CA LEU A 326 -10.60 1.98 -14.59
C LEU A 326 -11.92 1.22 -14.78
N GLU A 327 -13.01 1.90 -15.12
CA GLU A 327 -14.32 1.25 -15.37
C GLU A 327 -14.33 0.45 -16.69
N LYS A 328 -13.63 0.91 -17.72
CA LYS A 328 -13.53 0.21 -19.02
C LYS A 328 -12.63 -1.02 -18.97
N THR A 329 -11.75 -1.12 -17.98
CA THR A 329 -10.87 -2.28 -17.82
C THR A 329 -11.72 -3.53 -17.51
N PRO A 330 -11.51 -4.69 -18.16
CA PRO A 330 -12.23 -5.92 -17.83
C PRO A 330 -11.94 -6.42 -16.40
N ASP A 331 -12.93 -7.03 -15.73
CA ASP A 331 -12.81 -7.51 -14.34
C ASP A 331 -11.67 -8.52 -14.17
N GLN A 332 -11.44 -9.36 -15.19
CA GLN A 332 -10.40 -10.39 -15.16
C GLN A 332 -8.97 -9.81 -15.08
N LEU A 333 -8.79 -8.52 -15.36
CA LEU A 333 -7.49 -7.84 -15.29
C LEU A 333 -7.24 -7.13 -13.95
N LEU A 334 -8.27 -7.00 -13.10
CA LEU A 334 -8.16 -6.45 -11.74
C LEU A 334 -8.87 -7.36 -10.71
N PRO A 335 -8.55 -8.68 -10.68
CA PRO A 335 -9.28 -9.66 -9.86
C PRO A 335 -9.25 -9.40 -8.35
N HIS A 336 -8.28 -8.65 -7.83
CA HIS A 336 -8.15 -8.38 -6.39
C HIS A 336 -8.33 -6.91 -6.04
N SER A 337 -8.12 -6.03 -7.02
CA SER A 337 -8.12 -4.59 -6.83
C SER A 337 -9.41 -3.93 -7.28
N ARG A 338 -10.31 -4.66 -7.95
CA ARG A 338 -11.67 -4.20 -8.24
C ARG A 338 -12.68 -5.22 -7.75
N GLU A 339 -13.52 -4.80 -6.83
CA GLU A 339 -14.58 -5.65 -6.30
C GLU A 339 -15.94 -4.97 -6.44
N LYS A 340 -17.00 -5.77 -6.65
CA LYS A 340 -18.37 -5.26 -6.68
C LYS A 340 -18.71 -4.66 -5.32
N HIS A 341 -19.10 -3.39 -5.28
CA HIS A 341 -19.39 -2.67 -4.06
C HIS A 341 -20.53 -3.35 -3.28
N TRP A 342 -20.37 -3.53 -1.97
CA TRP A 342 -21.29 -4.22 -1.05
C TRP A 342 -22.78 -3.90 -1.24
N CYS A 343 -23.16 -2.65 -1.50
CA CYS A 343 -24.57 -2.28 -1.73
C CYS A 343 -25.18 -2.90 -2.99
N TRP A 344 -24.36 -3.48 -3.88
CA TRP A 344 -24.82 -4.23 -5.05
C TRP A 344 -24.34 -5.68 -5.02
N ASN A 345 -23.68 -6.12 -3.95
CA ASN A 345 -23.30 -7.52 -3.77
C ASN A 345 -24.52 -8.31 -3.26
N THR A 346 -25.15 -9.05 -4.17
CA THR A 346 -26.33 -9.90 -3.86
C THR A 346 -25.97 -11.16 -3.08
N GLU A 347 -24.69 -11.53 -3.04
CA GLU A 347 -24.16 -12.68 -2.32
C GLU A 347 -23.74 -12.33 -0.88
N ASN A 348 -23.61 -11.04 -0.56
CA ASN A 348 -23.37 -10.55 0.81
C ASN A 348 -24.20 -9.28 1.11
N PRO A 349 -25.55 -9.40 1.15
CA PRO A 349 -26.45 -8.26 1.33
C PRO A 349 -26.39 -7.67 2.74
N GLU A 350 -25.93 -8.43 3.72
CA GLU A 350 -25.90 -8.05 5.14
C GLU A 350 -24.56 -7.49 5.61
N LYS A 351 -23.57 -7.35 4.72
CA LYS A 351 -22.23 -6.86 5.08
C LYS A 351 -21.55 -7.77 6.12
N ILE A 352 -21.81 -9.07 6.07
CA ILE A 352 -21.25 -10.05 7.01
C ILE A 352 -19.90 -10.52 6.48
N GLU A 353 -18.89 -10.47 7.34
CA GLU A 353 -17.53 -10.91 7.05
C GLU A 353 -17.53 -12.42 6.75
N GLU A 354 -17.32 -12.81 5.48
CA GLU A 354 -17.03 -14.20 5.08
C GLU A 354 -15.54 -14.44 4.86
#